data_AF-A0A840NP82-F1
#
_entry.id   AF-A0A840NP82-F1
#
_cell.length_a   1.000
_cell.length_b   1.000
_cell.length_c   1.000
_cell.angle_alpha   90.00
_cell.angle_beta   90.00
_cell.angle_gamma   90.00
#
_symmetry.space_group_name_H-M   'P 1'
#
loop_
_entity.id
_entity.type
_entity.pdbx_description
1 polymer ?
#
loop_
_entity_poly.entity_id
_entity_poly.type
_entity_poly.pdbx_seq_one_letter_code
_entity_poly.pdbx_strand_id
1 'polypeptide(L)'
;MTGPSAAGTLTRLTLATPWRRVDLVLPAETPLGELLPEIVRILGFPTPPTPESYRLSLVDGQVVELTESLRSSAIPDGALVRVDRVSDAPMPSVVHDVTEEVADDLERRPGRWSDGTRRWVATAVIAVTTAWAGYLAVAAIPPVALLVAGLVLVAAGTGAALAGVRAVGTAVLAAGASVGAMSVPFLLEGWPQRWSAWTLIVAVLVLAAGMANSRFRASATGAGVLFGMLLLWVVPLVSGLDVVGTATVAGIVSTVLLGLLPRFALVTSGLTRLDDVRAGEQPVARTSVRAALDSAHRGLALAVVFTAASAALAGWHLAHAANGWAIALACLLGITTFARVRACPLTVEVISLVTAALVVVGGLVRHWSLVSPSQWWGGVLVALALSGAGLLALAYRPAAHTRARARQVVDRVEGVAVVAMVPVAVGVFGLYQDLLQLF
;
A
#
# COMPACT_ATOMS: atom_id res chain seq x y z
N MET A 1 46.90 -33.17 -34.10
CA MET A 1 46.64 -32.21 -33.00
C MET A 1 45.31 -31.53 -33.29
N THR A 2 44.22 -32.09 -32.78
CA THR A 2 42.86 -31.57 -32.94
C THR A 2 42.55 -30.66 -31.76
N GLY A 3 42.28 -29.38 -32.03
CA GLY A 3 42.00 -28.38 -31.00
C GLY A 3 40.72 -28.68 -30.19
N PRO A 4 40.61 -28.14 -28.96
CA PRO A 4 39.50 -28.44 -28.06
C PRO A 4 38.19 -27.85 -28.60
N SER A 5 37.18 -28.70 -28.74
CA SER A 5 35.78 -28.33 -29.04
C SER A 5 35.25 -27.42 -27.94
N ALA A 6 34.93 -26.17 -28.27
CA ALA A 6 34.26 -25.23 -27.38
C ALA A 6 32.90 -25.83 -26.97
N ALA A 7 32.72 -26.13 -25.69
CA ALA A 7 31.42 -26.46 -25.13
C ALA A 7 30.55 -25.19 -25.21
N GLY A 8 29.69 -25.12 -26.21
CA GLY A 8 28.82 -23.98 -26.44
C GLY A 8 27.91 -23.74 -25.24
N THR A 9 27.87 -22.50 -24.77
CA THR A 9 26.84 -22.04 -23.82
C THR A 9 25.47 -22.33 -24.41
N LEU A 10 24.60 -23.01 -23.66
CA LEU A 10 23.25 -23.34 -24.07
C LEU A 10 22.27 -22.29 -23.50
N THR A 11 21.25 -21.94 -24.26
CA THR A 11 20.18 -21.02 -23.85
C THR A 11 18.84 -21.72 -24.03
N ARG A 12 18.01 -21.74 -22.98
CA ARG A 12 16.63 -22.21 -23.01
C ARG A 12 15.75 -21.10 -23.57
N LEU A 13 14.84 -21.45 -24.47
CA LEU A 13 13.85 -20.54 -25.04
C LEU A 13 12.49 -21.23 -25.07
N THR A 14 11.44 -20.44 -24.86
CA THR A 14 10.07 -20.89 -25.08
C THR A 14 9.63 -20.38 -26.45
N LEU A 15 9.53 -21.27 -27.42
CA LEU A 15 9.07 -20.95 -28.76
C LEU A 15 7.55 -21.10 -28.83
N ALA A 16 6.86 -20.06 -29.27
CA ALA A 16 5.41 -20.04 -29.36
C ALA A 16 4.95 -19.82 -30.81
N THR A 17 4.04 -20.66 -31.28
CA THR A 17 3.21 -20.44 -32.47
C THR A 17 1.75 -20.23 -32.03
N PRO A 18 0.83 -19.82 -32.92
CA PRO A 18 -0.58 -19.65 -32.54
C PRO A 18 -1.25 -20.93 -32.00
N TRP A 19 -0.76 -22.11 -32.39
CA TRP A 19 -1.33 -23.42 -32.03
C TRP A 19 -0.44 -24.28 -31.12
N ARG A 20 0.82 -23.89 -30.86
CA ARG A 20 1.74 -24.73 -30.09
C ARG A 20 2.80 -23.92 -29.36
N ARG A 21 3.22 -24.41 -28.19
CA ARG A 21 4.36 -23.86 -27.44
C ARG A 21 5.33 -24.99 -27.13
N VAL A 22 6.62 -24.76 -27.34
CA VAL A 22 7.69 -25.75 -27.10
C VAL A 22 8.87 -25.05 -26.45
N ASP A 23 9.37 -25.63 -25.36
CA ASP A 23 10.62 -25.20 -24.74
C ASP A 23 11.78 -25.93 -25.40
N LEU A 24 12.73 -25.19 -25.98
CA LEU A 24 13.94 -25.75 -26.59
C LEU A 24 15.19 -25.17 -25.93
N VAL A 25 16.24 -25.98 -25.90
CA VAL A 25 17.57 -25.57 -25.47
C VAL A 25 18.44 -25.52 -26.72
N LEU A 26 18.91 -24.33 -27.07
CA LEU A 26 19.66 -24.07 -28.29
C LEU A 26 21.09 -23.59 -27.97
N PRO A 27 22.08 -23.87 -28.83
CA PRO A 27 23.41 -23.28 -28.71
C PRO A 27 23.36 -21.75 -28.83
N ALA A 28 23.95 -21.03 -27.88
CA ALA A 28 23.86 -19.58 -27.80
C ALA A 28 24.72 -18.83 -28.84
N GLU A 29 25.76 -19.48 -29.36
CA GLU A 29 26.75 -18.91 -30.29
C GLU A 29 26.44 -19.22 -31.75
N THR A 30 25.50 -20.13 -32.02
CA THR A 30 25.12 -20.51 -33.38
C THR A 30 24.11 -19.50 -33.94
N PRO A 31 24.28 -19.01 -35.19
CA PRO A 31 23.30 -18.15 -35.83
C PRO A 31 21.92 -18.82 -35.89
N LEU A 32 20.85 -18.07 -35.59
CA LEU A 32 19.50 -18.65 -35.58
C LEU A 32 19.05 -19.20 -36.93
N GLY A 33 19.53 -18.62 -38.04
CA GLY A 33 19.20 -19.06 -39.39
C GLY A 33 19.58 -20.52 -39.67
N GLU A 34 20.65 -21.02 -39.04
CA GLU A 34 21.09 -22.41 -39.17
C GLU A 34 20.18 -23.38 -38.40
N LEU A 35 19.66 -22.93 -37.25
CA LEU A 35 18.79 -23.72 -36.37
C LEU A 35 17.31 -23.67 -36.82
N LEU A 36 16.96 -22.69 -37.65
CA LEU A 36 15.59 -22.41 -38.08
C LEU A 36 14.87 -23.63 -38.71
N PRO A 37 15.47 -24.41 -39.62
CA PRO A 37 14.79 -25.55 -40.24
C PRO A 37 14.40 -26.62 -39.20
N GLU A 38 15.27 -26.86 -38.22
CA GLU A 38 15.02 -27.81 -37.15
C GLU A 38 13.96 -27.28 -36.17
N ILE A 39 14.01 -26.00 -35.82
CA ILE A 39 13.01 -25.32 -34.99
C ILE A 39 11.61 -25.42 -35.64
N VAL A 40 11.51 -25.11 -36.93
CA VAL A 40 10.25 -25.17 -37.70
C VAL A 40 9.69 -26.60 -37.73
N ARG A 41 10.56 -27.60 -37.94
CA ARG A 41 10.19 -29.01 -37.89
C ARG A 41 9.67 -29.41 -36.51
N ILE A 42 10.36 -29.01 -35.44
CA ILE A 42 9.96 -29.33 -34.06
C ILE A 42 8.63 -28.65 -33.71
N LEU A 43 8.43 -27.40 -34.15
CA LEU A 43 7.18 -26.66 -33.94
C LEU A 43 6.01 -27.23 -34.77
N GLY A 44 6.29 -28.06 -35.78
CA GLY A 44 5.29 -28.77 -36.56
C GLY A 44 4.60 -27.89 -37.59
N PHE A 45 5.31 -26.91 -38.16
CA PHE A 45 4.79 -26.19 -39.32
C PHE A 45 4.64 -27.15 -40.51
N PRO A 46 3.53 -27.10 -41.26
CA PRO A 46 3.38 -27.89 -42.48
C PRO A 46 4.46 -27.49 -43.50
N THR A 47 5.03 -28.46 -44.20
CA THR A 47 5.97 -28.21 -45.30
C THR A 47 5.25 -27.44 -46.40
N PRO A 48 5.59 -26.16 -46.65
CA PRO A 48 4.88 -25.38 -47.64
C PRO A 48 5.26 -25.82 -49.06
N PRO A 49 4.34 -25.70 -50.04
CA PRO A 49 4.61 -26.01 -51.45
C PRO A 49 5.58 -25.02 -52.11
N THR A 50 5.80 -23.85 -51.49
CA THR A 50 6.76 -22.81 -51.90
C THR A 50 7.68 -22.44 -50.74
N PRO A 51 8.92 -21.98 -50.98
CA PRO A 51 9.80 -21.53 -49.91
C PRO A 51 9.17 -20.34 -49.18
N GLU A 52 8.81 -20.52 -47.91
CA GLU A 52 8.30 -19.46 -47.05
C GLU A 52 9.38 -19.04 -46.05
N SER A 53 9.53 -17.73 -45.85
CA SER A 53 10.40 -17.17 -44.82
C SER A 53 9.68 -17.10 -43.47
N TYR A 54 10.36 -17.49 -42.40
CA TYR A 54 9.87 -17.39 -41.03
C TYR A 54 10.49 -16.18 -40.32
N ARG A 55 9.72 -15.55 -39.45
CA ARG A 55 10.16 -14.44 -38.60
C ARG A 55 10.07 -14.88 -37.14
N LEU A 56 11.11 -14.54 -36.39
CA LEU A 56 11.18 -14.73 -34.95
C LEU A 56 11.03 -13.37 -34.29
N SER A 57 10.02 -13.20 -33.45
CA SER A 57 9.77 -11.95 -32.73
C SER A 57 9.63 -12.17 -31.24
N LEU A 58 10.22 -11.30 -30.43
CA LEU A 58 9.98 -11.27 -28.99
C LEU A 58 8.58 -10.75 -28.68
N VAL A 59 8.15 -10.91 -27.42
CA VAL A 59 6.84 -10.46 -26.92
C VAL A 59 6.66 -8.94 -27.03
N ASP A 60 7.74 -8.18 -27.00
CA ASP A 60 7.77 -6.72 -27.18
C ASP A 60 7.68 -6.27 -28.65
N GLY A 61 7.61 -7.23 -29.58
CA GLY A 61 7.55 -6.97 -31.02
C GLY A 61 8.92 -6.79 -31.69
N GLN A 62 10.04 -6.88 -30.96
CA GLN A 62 11.36 -6.85 -31.57
C GLN A 62 11.58 -8.10 -32.43
N VAL A 63 12.02 -7.91 -33.67
CA VAL A 63 12.34 -9.00 -34.59
C VAL A 63 13.78 -9.41 -34.39
N VAL A 64 14.01 -10.71 -34.17
CA VAL A 64 15.35 -11.29 -34.05
C VAL A 64 15.90 -11.52 -35.46
N GLU A 65 17.08 -10.98 -35.73
CA GLU A 65 17.76 -11.23 -37.01
C GLU A 65 18.30 -12.66 -37.07
N LEU A 66 17.99 -13.35 -38.17
CA LEU A 66 18.39 -14.76 -38.37
C LEU A 66 19.90 -14.93 -38.60
N THR A 67 20.60 -13.87 -38.97
CA THR A 67 22.05 -13.84 -39.16
C THR A 67 22.80 -13.74 -37.83
N GLU A 68 22.12 -13.40 -36.74
CA GLU A 68 22.72 -13.23 -35.43
C GLU A 68 22.55 -14.48 -34.55
N SER A 69 23.46 -14.60 -33.58
CA SER A 69 23.40 -15.61 -32.52
C SER A 69 22.51 -15.13 -31.35
N LEU A 70 21.99 -16.05 -30.55
CA LEU A 70 21.19 -15.71 -29.36
C LEU A 70 21.96 -14.81 -28.39
N ARG A 71 23.27 -15.00 -28.29
CA ARG A 71 24.15 -14.20 -27.43
C ARG A 71 24.36 -12.78 -27.98
N SER A 72 24.58 -12.63 -29.29
CA SER A 72 24.77 -11.30 -29.91
C SER A 72 23.51 -10.45 -29.85
N SER A 73 22.33 -11.06 -30.02
CA SER A 73 21.04 -10.37 -29.85
C SER A 73 20.62 -10.22 -28.38
N ALA A 74 21.51 -10.55 -27.43
CA ALA A 74 21.32 -10.44 -25.98
C ALA A 74 20.01 -11.08 -25.46
N ILE A 75 19.59 -12.20 -26.07
CA ILE A 75 18.33 -12.85 -25.70
C ILE A 75 18.52 -13.59 -24.37
N PRO A 76 17.73 -13.27 -23.33
CA PRO A 76 17.89 -13.87 -22.02
C PRO A 76 17.43 -15.33 -22.00
N ASP A 77 18.01 -16.10 -21.09
CA ASP A 77 17.59 -17.49 -20.83
C ASP A 77 16.12 -17.52 -20.35
N GLY A 78 15.31 -18.35 -21.00
CA GLY A 78 13.86 -18.45 -20.80
C GLY A 78 13.02 -17.43 -21.57
N ALA A 79 13.60 -16.68 -22.53
CA ALA A 79 12.83 -15.75 -23.35
C ALA A 79 11.74 -16.46 -24.17
N LEU A 80 10.57 -15.81 -24.27
CA LEU A 80 9.48 -16.28 -25.12
C LEU A 80 9.60 -15.64 -26.50
N VAL A 81 9.84 -16.48 -27.50
CA VAL A 81 10.02 -16.06 -28.90
C VAL A 81 8.85 -16.60 -29.71
N ARG A 82 8.12 -15.71 -30.37
CA ARG A 82 7.05 -16.08 -31.28
C ARG A 82 7.62 -16.38 -32.65
N VAL A 83 7.23 -17.52 -33.23
CA VAL A 83 7.63 -17.93 -34.57
C VAL A 83 6.41 -17.81 -35.46
N ASP A 84 6.45 -16.86 -36.39
CA ASP A 84 5.38 -16.65 -37.37
C ASP A 84 5.95 -16.79 -38.79
N ARG A 85 5.10 -17.12 -39.76
CA ARG A 85 5.46 -16.96 -41.17
C ARG A 85 5.53 -15.47 -41.47
N VAL A 86 6.45 -15.02 -42.31
CA VAL A 86 6.58 -13.58 -42.64
C VAL A 86 5.28 -13.01 -43.24
N SER A 87 4.49 -13.83 -43.94
CA SER A 87 3.15 -13.48 -44.44
C SER A 87 2.09 -13.35 -43.35
N ASP A 88 2.24 -14.06 -42.25
CA ASP A 88 1.29 -14.11 -41.12
C ASP A 88 1.76 -13.25 -39.94
N ALA A 89 2.99 -12.73 -40.01
CA ALA A 89 3.53 -11.80 -39.03
C ALA A 89 2.64 -10.56 -39.05
N PRO A 90 1.98 -10.21 -37.92
CA PRO A 90 1.21 -8.98 -37.83
C PRO A 90 2.12 -7.84 -38.27
N MET A 91 1.70 -7.10 -39.30
CA MET A 91 2.40 -5.87 -39.64
C MET A 91 2.41 -5.00 -38.38
N PRO A 92 3.49 -4.24 -38.12
CA PRO A 92 3.46 -3.26 -37.04
C PRO A 92 2.18 -2.43 -37.17
N SER A 93 1.49 -2.18 -36.05
CA SER A 93 0.20 -1.48 -36.06
C SER A 93 0.35 -0.14 -36.78
N VAL A 94 -0.12 -0.08 -38.02
CA VAL A 94 -0.13 1.15 -38.80
C VAL A 94 -1.33 1.93 -38.32
N VAL A 95 -1.09 3.06 -37.66
CA VAL A 95 -2.13 3.98 -37.24
C VAL A 95 -2.76 4.55 -38.52
N HIS A 96 -3.96 4.09 -38.86
CA HIS A 96 -4.69 4.54 -40.04
C HIS A 96 -5.34 5.91 -39.84
N ASP A 97 -5.64 6.26 -38.58
CA ASP A 97 -6.15 7.57 -38.19
C ASP A 97 -5.39 8.07 -36.96
N VAL A 98 -4.49 9.03 -37.19
CA VAL A 98 -3.71 9.69 -36.14
C VAL A 98 -4.63 10.41 -35.15
N THR A 99 -5.80 10.88 -35.61
CA THR A 99 -6.79 11.56 -34.77
C THR A 99 -7.43 10.59 -33.78
N GLU A 100 -7.74 9.37 -34.23
CA GLU A 100 -8.30 8.31 -33.39
C GLU A 100 -7.25 7.78 -32.40
N GLU A 101 -6.01 7.57 -32.83
CA GLU A 101 -4.94 7.16 -31.91
C GLU A 101 -4.64 8.23 -30.85
N VAL A 102 -4.72 9.53 -31.18
CA VAL A 102 -4.59 10.62 -30.21
C VAL A 102 -5.76 10.64 -29.22
N ALA A 103 -6.98 10.35 -29.68
CA ALA A 103 -8.16 10.24 -28.81
C ALA A 103 -8.04 9.05 -27.86
N ASP A 104 -7.59 7.90 -28.36
CA ASP A 104 -7.34 6.69 -27.57
C ASP A 104 -6.16 6.84 -26.61
N ASP A 105 -5.09 7.53 -27.02
CA ASP A 105 -3.96 7.83 -26.11
C ASP A 105 -4.46 8.64 -24.91
N LEU A 106 -5.36 9.62 -25.14
CA LEU A 106 -5.97 10.38 -24.06
C LEU A 106 -6.82 9.50 -23.13
N GLU A 107 -7.44 8.42 -23.61
CA GLU A 107 -8.14 7.43 -22.77
C GLU A 107 -7.18 6.61 -21.90
N ARG A 108 -5.98 6.33 -22.41
CA ARG A 108 -4.95 5.54 -21.70
C ARG A 108 -4.09 6.37 -20.73
N ARG A 109 -4.14 7.70 -20.80
CA ARG A 109 -3.30 8.57 -19.96
C ARG A 109 -3.64 8.49 -18.47
N PRO A 110 -2.65 8.24 -17.60
CA PRO A 110 -2.85 8.30 -16.16
C PRO A 110 -3.19 9.73 -15.73
N GLY A 111 -4.18 9.88 -14.84
CA GLY A 111 -4.61 11.18 -14.31
C GLY A 111 -5.67 11.92 -15.13
N ARG A 112 -6.25 11.30 -16.18
CA ARG A 112 -7.38 11.88 -16.91
C ARG A 112 -8.58 12.14 -16.00
N TRP A 113 -9.28 13.24 -16.27
CA TRP A 113 -10.60 13.52 -15.70
C TRP A 113 -11.60 12.43 -16.13
N SER A 114 -11.81 11.48 -15.22
CA SER A 114 -12.71 10.34 -15.37
C SER A 114 -13.95 10.51 -14.49
N ASP A 115 -14.99 9.72 -14.74
CA ASP A 115 -16.16 9.68 -13.87
C ASP A 115 -15.82 9.39 -12.40
N GLY A 116 -14.81 8.53 -12.16
CA GLY A 116 -14.30 8.27 -10.82
C GLY A 116 -13.70 9.52 -10.18
N THR A 117 -12.85 10.24 -10.90
CA THR A 117 -12.21 11.48 -10.43
C THR A 117 -13.25 12.57 -10.18
N ARG A 118 -14.18 12.76 -11.11
CA ARG A 118 -15.30 13.70 -10.98
C ARG A 118 -16.13 13.42 -9.72
N ARG A 119 -16.45 12.14 -9.45
CA ARG A 119 -17.20 11.74 -8.25
C ARG A 119 -16.43 12.10 -6.98
N TRP A 120 -15.13 11.77 -6.89
CA TRP A 120 -14.31 12.09 -5.72
C TRP A 120 -14.17 13.59 -5.48
N VAL A 121 -13.93 14.37 -6.54
CA VAL A 121 -13.84 15.83 -6.43
C VAL A 121 -15.18 16.42 -6.01
N ALA A 122 -16.30 16.00 -6.61
CA ALA A 122 -17.63 16.47 -6.21
C ALA A 122 -17.95 16.13 -4.75
N THR A 123 -17.66 14.90 -4.31
CA THR A 123 -17.81 14.49 -2.90
C THR A 123 -16.94 15.34 -1.97
N ALA A 124 -15.69 15.63 -2.34
CA ALA A 124 -14.79 16.47 -1.55
C ALA A 124 -15.30 17.92 -1.45
N VAL A 125 -15.75 18.50 -2.57
CA VAL A 125 -16.35 19.85 -2.59
C VAL A 125 -17.59 19.89 -1.70
N ILE A 126 -18.48 18.89 -1.79
CA ILE A 126 -19.68 18.80 -0.93
C ILE A 126 -19.27 18.69 0.55
N ALA A 127 -18.31 17.84 0.90
CA ALA A 127 -17.85 17.70 2.28
C ALA A 127 -17.24 19.01 2.82
N VAL A 128 -16.40 19.70 2.03
CA VAL A 128 -15.77 20.98 2.44
C VAL A 128 -16.80 22.09 2.59
N THR A 129 -17.69 22.26 1.61
CA THR A 129 -18.73 23.30 1.66
C THR A 129 -19.71 23.07 2.81
N THR A 130 -20.04 21.83 3.14
CA THR A 130 -20.91 21.51 4.28
C THR A 130 -20.19 21.61 5.63
N ALA A 131 -18.89 21.28 5.71
CA ALA A 131 -18.06 21.62 6.87
C ALA A 131 -18.04 23.14 7.10
N TRP A 132 -17.83 23.92 6.03
CA TRP A 132 -17.82 25.39 6.09
C TRP A 132 -19.18 25.94 6.54
N ALA A 133 -20.28 25.42 5.97
CA ALA A 133 -21.62 25.81 6.39
C ALA A 133 -21.89 25.45 7.86
N GLY A 134 -21.47 24.25 8.31
CA GLY A 134 -21.59 23.84 9.71
C GLY A 134 -20.80 24.73 10.66
N TYR A 135 -19.58 25.12 10.27
CA TYR A 135 -18.76 26.06 11.03
C TYR A 135 -19.44 27.43 11.17
N LEU A 136 -19.98 27.98 10.09
CA LEU A 136 -20.72 29.26 10.15
C LEU A 136 -22.01 29.15 10.96
N ALA A 137 -22.72 28.02 10.83
CA ALA A 137 -24.00 27.79 11.49
C ALA A 137 -23.86 27.58 13.01
N VAL A 138 -22.69 27.17 13.51
CA VAL A 138 -22.48 26.88 14.94
C VAL A 138 -22.68 28.08 15.85
N ALA A 139 -22.53 29.30 15.31
CA ALA A 139 -22.79 30.53 16.04
C ALA A 139 -24.29 30.86 16.15
N ALA A 140 -25.13 30.34 15.24
CA ALA A 140 -26.55 30.67 15.14
C ALA A 140 -27.48 29.52 15.55
N ILE A 141 -27.00 28.27 15.49
CA ILE A 141 -27.78 27.05 15.71
C ILE A 141 -27.18 26.29 16.90
N PRO A 142 -28.00 25.76 17.83
CA PRO A 142 -27.47 24.95 18.92
C PRO A 142 -26.68 23.75 18.39
N PRO A 143 -25.52 23.42 18.95
CA PRO A 143 -24.61 22.41 18.40
C PRO A 143 -25.23 21.00 18.41
N VAL A 144 -26.18 20.74 19.31
CA VAL A 144 -26.96 19.48 19.32
C VAL A 144 -27.80 19.36 18.05
N ALA A 145 -28.43 20.43 17.58
CA ALA A 145 -29.22 20.40 16.35
C ALA A 145 -28.35 20.16 15.11
N LEU A 146 -27.11 20.71 15.09
CA LEU A 146 -26.13 20.42 14.04
C LEU A 146 -25.68 18.95 14.06
N LEU A 147 -25.46 18.36 15.25
CA LEU A 147 -25.17 16.94 15.38
C LEU A 147 -26.32 16.07 14.83
N VAL A 148 -27.56 16.39 15.21
CA VAL A 148 -28.76 15.67 14.71
C VAL A 148 -28.89 15.81 13.20
N ALA A 149 -28.71 17.02 12.65
CA ALA A 149 -28.71 17.23 11.21
C ALA A 149 -27.61 16.41 10.50
N GLY A 150 -26.41 16.36 11.08
CA GLY A 150 -25.31 15.51 10.60
C GLY A 150 -25.69 14.03 10.58
N LEU A 151 -26.28 13.51 11.66
CA LEU A 151 -26.73 12.11 11.75
C LEU A 151 -27.83 11.78 10.74
N VAL A 152 -28.80 12.69 10.56
CA VAL A 152 -29.86 12.54 9.55
C VAL A 152 -29.28 12.48 8.13
N LEU A 153 -28.29 13.32 7.82
CA LEU A 153 -27.60 13.28 6.53
C LEU A 153 -26.79 11.99 6.36
N VAL A 154 -26.12 11.49 7.40
CA VAL A 154 -25.44 10.18 7.34
C VAL A 154 -26.44 9.07 7.03
N ALA A 155 -27.57 9.03 7.74
CA ALA A 155 -28.62 8.04 7.51
C ALA A 155 -29.20 8.15 6.08
N ALA A 156 -29.54 9.36 5.63
CA ALA A 156 -30.03 9.62 4.28
C ALA A 156 -29.02 9.21 3.20
N GLY A 157 -27.74 9.54 3.40
CA GLY A 157 -26.66 9.17 2.50
C GLY A 157 -26.46 7.65 2.41
N THR A 158 -26.51 6.93 3.55
CA THR A 158 -26.49 5.48 3.55
C THR A 158 -27.69 4.86 2.83
N GLY A 159 -28.89 5.38 3.08
CA GLY A 159 -30.12 4.92 2.43
C GLY A 159 -30.08 5.13 0.91
N ALA A 160 -29.67 6.32 0.46
CA ALA A 160 -29.54 6.63 -0.96
C ALA A 160 -28.50 5.75 -1.66
N ALA A 161 -27.39 5.42 -0.98
CA ALA A 161 -26.39 4.52 -1.55
C ALA A 161 -26.89 3.07 -1.66
N LEU A 162 -27.62 2.60 -0.65
CA LEU A 162 -28.25 1.27 -0.64
C LEU A 162 -29.36 1.16 -1.70
N ALA A 163 -30.09 2.26 -1.97
CA ALA A 163 -31.10 2.34 -3.02
C ALA A 163 -30.53 2.38 -4.46
N GLY A 164 -29.20 2.34 -4.62
CA GLY A 164 -28.52 2.27 -5.92
C GLY A 164 -27.87 3.58 -6.36
N VAL A 165 -28.11 4.70 -5.69
CA VAL A 165 -27.58 6.03 -6.04
C VAL A 165 -26.24 6.31 -5.34
N ARG A 166 -25.29 5.36 -5.47
CA ARG A 166 -24.07 5.27 -4.65
C ARG A 166 -23.25 6.55 -4.58
N ALA A 167 -23.03 7.23 -5.71
CA ALA A 167 -22.22 8.44 -5.76
C ALA A 167 -22.81 9.61 -4.95
N VAL A 168 -24.13 9.80 -5.06
CA VAL A 168 -24.85 10.82 -4.31
C VAL A 168 -24.91 10.42 -2.83
N GLY A 169 -25.21 9.16 -2.54
CA GLY A 169 -25.22 8.64 -1.18
C GLY A 169 -23.89 8.81 -0.46
N THR A 170 -22.75 8.55 -1.12
CA THR A 170 -21.42 8.79 -0.54
C THR A 170 -21.14 10.26 -0.28
N ALA A 171 -21.62 11.17 -1.14
CA ALA A 171 -21.46 12.60 -0.95
C ALA A 171 -22.28 13.15 0.22
N VAL A 172 -23.55 12.74 0.32
CA VAL A 172 -24.45 13.13 1.41
C VAL A 172 -23.98 12.56 2.75
N LEU A 173 -23.46 11.34 2.75
CA LEU A 173 -22.85 10.71 3.92
C LEU A 173 -21.60 11.49 4.38
N ALA A 174 -20.71 11.87 3.45
CA ALA A 174 -19.54 12.68 3.75
C ALA A 174 -19.91 14.07 4.28
N ALA A 175 -20.95 14.69 3.73
CA ALA A 175 -21.51 15.94 4.24
C ALA A 175 -22.02 15.80 5.68
N GLY A 176 -22.83 14.77 5.96
CA GLY A 176 -23.36 14.53 7.30
C GLY A 176 -22.27 14.32 8.35
N ALA A 177 -21.23 13.54 8.01
CA ALA A 177 -20.07 13.36 8.88
C ALA A 177 -19.29 14.65 9.09
N SER A 178 -19.18 15.51 8.07
CA SER A 178 -18.49 16.81 8.17
C SER A 178 -19.23 17.76 9.11
N VAL A 179 -20.55 17.86 8.99
CA VAL A 179 -21.39 18.67 9.88
C VAL A 179 -21.33 18.15 11.32
N GLY A 180 -21.46 16.83 11.51
CA GLY A 180 -21.35 16.20 12.81
C GLY A 180 -19.97 16.42 13.45
N ALA A 181 -18.88 16.38 12.68
CA ALA A 181 -17.54 16.62 13.20
C ALA A 181 -17.33 18.06 13.66
N MET A 182 -17.96 19.04 13.00
CA MET A 182 -17.87 20.46 13.36
C MET A 182 -18.63 20.81 14.65
N SER A 183 -19.65 20.04 15.04
CA SER A 183 -20.39 20.29 16.29
C SER A 183 -19.68 19.76 17.53
N VAL A 184 -18.77 18.79 17.39
CA VAL A 184 -18.06 18.13 18.50
C VAL A 184 -17.33 19.09 19.45
N PRO A 185 -16.55 20.09 18.99
CA PRO A 185 -15.85 21.01 19.90
C PRO A 185 -16.78 21.84 20.78
N PHE A 186 -18.01 22.06 20.34
CA PHE A 186 -19.01 22.88 21.03
C PHE A 186 -19.92 22.06 21.94
N LEU A 187 -19.92 20.73 21.80
CA LEU A 187 -20.67 19.80 22.65
C LEU A 187 -19.86 19.24 23.80
N LEU A 188 -18.56 19.09 23.59
CA LEU A 188 -17.64 18.43 24.52
C LEU A 188 -16.55 19.43 24.88
N GLU A 189 -16.28 19.61 26.17
CA GLU A 189 -15.25 20.53 26.65
C GLU A 189 -13.87 19.85 26.70
N GLY A 190 -13.83 18.55 27.03
CA GLY A 190 -12.61 17.80 27.28
C GLY A 190 -11.89 17.30 26.02
N TRP A 191 -10.56 17.40 26.04
CA TRP A 191 -9.66 16.88 25.00
C TRP A 191 -9.86 15.38 24.70
N PRO A 192 -10.05 14.45 25.67
CA PRO A 192 -10.27 13.04 25.35
C PRO A 192 -11.62 12.77 24.69
N GLN A 193 -12.64 13.52 25.10
CA GLN A 193 -14.03 13.34 24.67
C GLN A 193 -14.23 13.84 23.23
N ARG A 194 -13.61 14.98 22.87
CA ARG A 194 -13.64 15.48 21.49
C ARG A 194 -12.99 14.50 20.51
N TRP A 195 -11.84 13.97 20.90
CA TRP A 195 -11.09 13.01 20.11
C TRP A 195 -11.86 11.70 19.90
N SER A 196 -12.55 11.22 20.94
CA SER A 196 -13.37 10.01 20.83
C SER A 196 -14.61 10.20 19.95
N ALA A 197 -15.23 11.37 19.99
CA ALA A 197 -16.35 11.69 19.11
C ALA A 197 -15.92 11.77 17.63
N TRP A 198 -14.78 12.42 17.33
CA TRP A 198 -14.29 12.50 15.94
C TRP A 198 -13.90 11.13 15.36
N THR A 199 -13.19 10.32 16.13
CA THR A 199 -12.82 8.96 15.72
C THR A 199 -14.04 8.07 15.52
N LEU A 200 -15.08 8.20 16.37
CA LEU A 200 -16.36 7.53 16.17
C LEU A 200 -17.05 7.97 14.87
N ILE A 201 -17.08 9.27 14.58
CA ILE A 201 -17.64 9.80 13.33
C ILE A 201 -16.90 9.23 12.11
N VAL A 202 -15.57 9.18 12.15
CA VAL A 202 -14.76 8.59 11.08
C VAL A 202 -15.03 7.08 10.95
N ALA A 203 -15.16 6.35 12.06
CA ALA A 203 -15.48 4.91 12.04
C ALA A 203 -16.86 4.65 11.44
N VAL A 204 -17.87 5.43 11.82
CA VAL A 204 -19.21 5.37 11.24
C VAL A 204 -19.15 5.69 9.75
N LEU A 205 -18.42 6.73 9.34
CA LEU A 205 -18.25 7.09 7.93
C LEU A 205 -17.60 5.95 7.12
N VAL A 206 -16.56 5.30 7.64
CA VAL A 206 -15.89 4.16 6.98
C VAL A 206 -16.84 2.96 6.84
N LEU A 207 -17.58 2.60 7.89
CA LEU A 207 -18.59 1.54 7.86
C LEU A 207 -19.69 1.84 6.84
N ALA A 208 -20.25 3.05 6.93
CA ALA A 208 -21.33 3.52 6.10
C ALA A 208 -20.91 3.58 4.62
N ALA A 209 -19.70 4.07 4.32
CA ALA A 209 -19.16 4.12 2.97
C ALA A 209 -18.87 2.74 2.38
N GLY A 210 -18.49 1.76 3.21
CA GLY A 210 -18.31 0.40 2.71
C GLY A 210 -19.59 -0.41 2.59
N MET A 211 -20.59 -0.14 3.43
CA MET A 211 -21.95 -0.65 3.23
C MET A 211 -22.53 -0.12 1.92
N ALA A 212 -22.42 1.19 1.68
CA ALA A 212 -22.82 1.88 0.45
C ALA A 212 -22.20 1.30 -0.84
N ASN A 213 -20.97 0.77 -0.76
CA ASN A 213 -20.23 0.25 -1.91
C ASN A 213 -20.30 -1.28 -2.06
N SER A 214 -21.18 -1.97 -1.32
CA SER A 214 -21.26 -3.44 -1.29
C SER A 214 -19.92 -4.12 -0.92
N ARG A 215 -19.06 -3.38 -0.20
CA ARG A 215 -17.71 -3.80 0.24
C ARG A 215 -17.66 -3.82 1.77
N PHE A 216 -18.72 -4.34 2.38
CA PHE A 216 -18.91 -4.30 3.83
C PHE A 216 -17.76 -4.98 4.59
N ARG A 217 -17.19 -6.08 4.08
CA ARG A 217 -16.09 -6.80 4.77
C ARG A 217 -14.80 -5.98 4.88
N ALA A 218 -14.42 -5.27 3.81
CA ALA A 218 -13.22 -4.44 3.78
C ALA A 218 -13.35 -3.20 4.68
N SER A 219 -14.56 -2.63 4.75
CA SER A 219 -14.84 -1.48 5.61
C SER A 219 -15.03 -1.87 7.08
N ALA A 220 -15.67 -3.01 7.35
CA ALA A 220 -15.84 -3.52 8.70
C ALA A 220 -14.49 -3.82 9.38
N THR A 221 -13.52 -4.36 8.64
CA THR A 221 -12.16 -4.58 9.15
C THR A 221 -11.46 -3.25 9.44
N GLY A 222 -11.46 -2.30 8.49
CA GLY A 222 -10.87 -0.97 8.72
C GLY A 222 -11.52 -0.21 9.88
N ALA A 223 -12.84 -0.20 9.97
CA ALA A 223 -13.57 0.47 11.04
C ALA A 223 -13.44 -0.23 12.39
N GLY A 224 -13.40 -1.57 12.41
CA GLY A 224 -13.12 -2.33 13.64
C GLY A 224 -11.74 -2.02 14.18
N VAL A 225 -10.74 -1.89 13.30
CA VAL A 225 -9.38 -1.47 13.71
C VAL A 225 -9.38 -0.03 14.22
N LEU A 226 -10.06 0.90 13.53
CA LEU A 226 -10.18 2.28 14.01
C LEU A 226 -10.85 2.36 15.38
N PHE A 227 -11.94 1.60 15.59
CA PHE A 227 -12.64 1.53 16.88
C PHE A 227 -11.77 0.90 17.97
N GLY A 228 -11.04 -0.18 17.65
CA GLY A 228 -10.05 -0.76 18.56
C GLY A 228 -8.97 0.25 18.94
N MET A 229 -8.51 1.06 17.99
CA MET A 229 -7.55 2.14 18.24
C MET A 229 -8.12 3.24 19.13
N LEU A 230 -9.39 3.58 18.94
CA LEU A 230 -10.08 4.52 19.81
C LEU A 230 -10.12 4.00 21.26
N LEU A 231 -10.56 2.76 21.45
CA LEU A 231 -10.61 2.16 22.79
C LEU A 231 -9.23 2.10 23.44
N LEU A 232 -8.20 1.79 22.66
CA LEU A 232 -6.81 1.75 23.11
C LEU A 232 -6.32 3.10 23.67
N TRP A 233 -6.82 4.22 23.18
CA TRP A 233 -6.49 5.54 23.72
C TRP A 233 -7.42 5.97 24.86
N VAL A 234 -8.73 5.72 24.73
CA VAL A 234 -9.72 6.22 25.70
C VAL A 234 -9.72 5.43 26.99
N VAL A 235 -9.62 4.10 26.93
CA VAL A 235 -9.71 3.25 28.14
C VAL A 235 -8.61 3.58 29.14
N PRO A 236 -7.32 3.69 28.75
CA PRO A 236 -6.27 4.12 29.68
C PRO A 236 -6.52 5.51 30.27
N LEU A 237 -6.88 6.50 29.45
CA LEU A 237 -7.12 7.87 29.89
C LEU A 237 -8.26 7.95 30.92
N VAL A 238 -9.35 7.23 30.69
CA VAL A 238 -10.50 7.19 31.62
C VAL A 238 -10.15 6.41 32.90
N SER A 239 -9.23 5.45 32.81
CA SER A 239 -8.72 4.71 33.97
C SER A 239 -7.75 5.51 34.84
N GLY A 240 -7.43 6.75 34.45
CA GLY A 240 -6.52 7.64 35.18
C GLY A 240 -5.04 7.51 34.79
N LEU A 241 -4.72 6.78 33.71
CA LEU A 241 -3.36 6.81 33.15
C LEU A 241 -3.09 8.17 32.53
N ASP A 242 -1.86 8.63 32.72
CA ASP A 242 -1.38 9.85 32.10
C ASP A 242 -1.25 9.70 30.57
N VAL A 243 -1.02 10.81 29.89
CA VAL A 243 -0.90 10.84 28.43
C VAL A 243 0.32 10.05 27.96
N VAL A 244 1.42 10.04 28.73
CA VAL A 244 2.66 9.35 28.36
C VAL A 244 2.53 7.83 28.58
N GLY A 245 1.92 7.39 29.67
CA GLY A 245 1.58 5.98 29.90
C GLY A 245 0.61 5.45 28.86
N THR A 246 -0.41 6.23 28.49
CA THR A 246 -1.35 5.87 27.40
C THR A 246 -0.62 5.74 26.07
N ALA A 247 0.23 6.71 25.71
CA ALA A 247 1.02 6.68 24.48
C ALA A 247 1.99 5.48 24.43
N THR A 248 2.55 5.08 25.58
CA THR A 248 3.41 3.90 25.72
C THR A 248 2.66 2.63 25.34
N VAL A 249 1.49 2.39 25.95
CA VAL A 249 0.64 1.23 25.65
C VAL A 249 0.16 1.27 24.20
N ALA A 250 -0.33 2.43 23.75
CA ALA A 250 -0.81 2.61 22.40
C ALA A 250 0.27 2.34 21.34
N GLY A 251 1.50 2.80 21.55
CA GLY A 251 2.64 2.56 20.65
C GLY A 251 3.02 1.08 20.55
N ILE A 252 3.09 0.38 21.68
CA ILE A 252 3.42 -1.07 21.70
C ILE A 252 2.32 -1.86 20.99
N VAL A 253 1.06 -1.62 21.34
CA VAL A 253 -0.09 -2.31 20.73
C VAL A 253 -0.16 -2.00 19.23
N SER A 254 0.11 -0.76 18.81
CA SER A 254 0.20 -0.39 17.38
C SER A 254 1.25 -1.23 16.65
N THR A 255 2.44 -1.39 17.24
CA THR A 255 3.56 -2.14 16.65
C THR A 255 3.22 -3.62 16.52
N VAL A 256 2.62 -4.21 17.55
CA VAL A 256 2.15 -5.60 17.52
C VAL A 256 1.05 -5.78 16.47
N LEU A 257 0.09 -4.85 16.43
CA LEU A 257 -1.03 -4.91 15.50
C LEU A 257 -0.56 -4.82 14.05
N LEU A 258 0.35 -3.88 13.72
CA LEU A 258 1.02 -3.80 12.41
C LEU A 258 1.69 -5.13 12.00
N GLY A 259 2.18 -5.91 12.97
CA GLY A 259 2.72 -7.25 12.75
C GLY A 259 1.71 -8.33 12.46
N LEU A 260 0.51 -8.20 13.00
CA LEU A 260 -0.57 -9.19 12.88
C LEU A 260 -1.57 -8.87 11.76
N LEU A 261 -1.61 -7.61 11.28
CA LEU A 261 -2.54 -7.17 10.23
C LEU A 261 -2.55 -8.05 8.98
N PRO A 262 -1.41 -8.48 8.41
CA PRO A 262 -1.41 -9.40 7.27
C PRO A 262 -2.12 -10.73 7.56
N ARG A 263 -1.95 -11.28 8.77
CA ARG A 263 -2.64 -12.52 9.19
C ARG A 263 -4.14 -12.29 9.35
N PHE A 264 -4.54 -11.18 9.98
CA PHE A 264 -5.96 -10.83 10.11
C PHE A 264 -6.63 -10.59 8.75
N ALA A 265 -5.95 -9.97 7.79
CA ALA A 265 -6.48 -9.79 6.45
C ALA A 265 -6.66 -11.12 5.71
N LEU A 266 -5.73 -12.07 5.85
CA LEU A 266 -5.87 -13.41 5.28
C LEU A 266 -7.08 -14.15 5.86
N VAL A 267 -7.26 -14.13 7.18
CA VAL A 267 -8.41 -14.78 7.86
C VAL A 267 -9.73 -14.13 7.44
N THR A 268 -9.76 -12.80 7.29
CA THR A 268 -10.98 -12.05 6.98
C THR A 268 -11.30 -11.97 5.49
N SER A 269 -10.37 -12.34 4.60
CA SER A 269 -10.53 -12.34 3.14
C SER A 269 -11.63 -13.28 2.62
N GLY A 270 -11.96 -14.31 3.38
CA GLY A 270 -12.89 -15.36 2.95
C GLY A 270 -12.31 -16.31 1.91
N LEU A 271 -10.97 -16.31 1.74
CA LEU A 271 -10.26 -17.31 0.96
C LEU A 271 -10.52 -18.72 1.50
N THR A 272 -10.62 -18.89 2.82
CA THR A 272 -11.00 -20.17 3.45
C THR A 272 -12.32 -20.72 2.91
N ARG A 273 -13.34 -19.86 2.74
CA ARG A 273 -14.62 -20.26 2.14
C ARG A 273 -14.48 -20.65 0.67
N LEU A 274 -13.61 -19.98 -0.08
CA LEU A 274 -13.36 -20.32 -1.49
C LEU A 274 -12.58 -21.63 -1.60
N ASP A 275 -11.66 -21.88 -0.67
CA ASP A 275 -10.93 -23.15 -0.55
C ASP A 275 -11.89 -24.30 -0.17
N ASP A 276 -12.85 -24.07 0.73
CA ASP A 276 -13.88 -25.05 1.09
C ASP A 276 -14.80 -25.38 -0.12
N VAL A 277 -15.21 -24.37 -0.88
CA VAL A 277 -16.01 -24.55 -2.11
C VAL A 277 -15.22 -25.32 -3.17
N ARG A 278 -13.90 -25.05 -3.28
CA ARG A 278 -13.01 -25.77 -4.18
C ARG A 278 -12.79 -27.21 -3.74
N ALA A 279 -12.70 -27.46 -2.44
CA ALA A 279 -12.60 -28.79 -1.85
C ALA A 279 -13.89 -29.61 -2.06
N GLY A 280 -15.05 -28.95 -2.15
CA GLY A 280 -16.33 -29.52 -2.59
C GLY A 280 -16.45 -29.72 -4.12
N GLU A 281 -15.34 -29.75 -4.86
CA GLU A 281 -15.22 -29.96 -6.31
C GLU A 281 -15.94 -28.93 -7.21
N GLN A 282 -16.46 -27.83 -6.65
CA GLN A 282 -17.09 -26.80 -7.47
C GLN A 282 -16.05 -25.89 -8.14
N PRO A 283 -16.23 -25.52 -9.43
CA PRO A 283 -15.32 -24.61 -10.11
C PRO A 283 -15.46 -23.19 -9.55
N VAL A 284 -14.36 -22.63 -9.04
CA VAL A 284 -14.29 -21.24 -8.54
C VAL A 284 -13.85 -20.32 -9.67
N ALA A 285 -14.68 -19.31 -9.98
CA ALA A 285 -14.36 -18.31 -11.00
C ALA A 285 -13.15 -17.44 -10.60
N ARG A 286 -12.23 -17.15 -11.53
CA ARG A 286 -11.06 -16.28 -11.25
C ARG A 286 -11.45 -14.87 -10.80
N THR A 287 -12.60 -14.39 -11.24
CA THR A 287 -13.14 -13.06 -10.88
C THR A 287 -13.53 -12.97 -9.41
N SER A 288 -14.07 -14.05 -8.81
CA SER A 288 -14.44 -14.05 -7.38
C SER A 288 -13.22 -14.06 -6.47
N VAL A 289 -12.17 -14.81 -6.84
CA VAL A 289 -10.88 -14.82 -6.13
C VAL A 289 -10.24 -13.44 -6.15
N ARG A 290 -10.18 -12.79 -7.33
CA ARG A 290 -9.64 -11.43 -7.47
C ARG A 290 -10.45 -10.42 -6.64
N ALA A 291 -11.78 -10.48 -6.67
CA ALA A 291 -12.63 -9.60 -5.89
C ALA A 291 -12.43 -9.79 -4.37
N ALA A 292 -12.24 -11.04 -3.91
CA ALA A 292 -11.94 -11.34 -2.51
C ALA A 292 -10.59 -10.78 -2.07
N LEU A 293 -9.53 -10.99 -2.86
CA LEU A 293 -8.19 -10.45 -2.61
C LEU A 293 -8.19 -8.92 -2.58
N ASP A 294 -8.85 -8.29 -3.55
CA ASP A 294 -9.02 -6.85 -3.63
C ASP A 294 -9.72 -6.26 -2.40
N SER A 295 -10.72 -6.97 -1.87
CA SER A 295 -11.42 -6.55 -0.67
C SER A 295 -10.53 -6.69 0.58
N ALA A 296 -9.74 -7.76 0.66
CA ALA A 296 -8.82 -8.01 1.77
C ALA A 296 -7.69 -6.97 1.81
N HIS A 297 -7.08 -6.67 0.66
CA HIS A 297 -6.02 -5.65 0.57
C HIS A 297 -6.54 -4.24 0.90
N ARG A 298 -7.79 -3.91 0.53
CA ARG A 298 -8.39 -2.63 0.89
C ARG A 298 -8.68 -2.50 2.39
N GLY A 299 -9.19 -3.57 3.02
CA GLY A 299 -9.40 -3.60 4.47
C GLY A 299 -8.08 -3.52 5.23
N LEU A 300 -7.06 -4.24 4.77
CA LEU A 300 -5.70 -4.17 5.31
C LEU A 300 -5.12 -2.76 5.17
N ALA A 301 -5.24 -2.14 3.99
CA ALA A 301 -4.73 -0.78 3.78
C ALA A 301 -5.33 0.24 4.75
N LEU A 302 -6.65 0.21 4.95
CA LEU A 302 -7.31 1.08 5.93
C LEU A 302 -6.83 0.79 7.35
N ALA A 303 -6.70 -0.49 7.72
CA ALA A 303 -6.21 -0.87 9.03
C ALA A 303 -4.75 -0.42 9.27
N VAL A 304 -3.87 -0.55 8.27
CA VAL A 304 -2.49 -0.06 8.34
C VAL A 304 -2.47 1.46 8.49
N VAL A 305 -3.30 2.19 7.74
CA VAL A 305 -3.38 3.66 7.86
C VAL A 305 -3.78 4.09 9.27
N PHE A 306 -4.82 3.48 9.86
CA PHE A 306 -5.27 3.85 11.20
C PHE A 306 -4.28 3.46 12.30
N THR A 307 -3.65 2.29 12.17
CA THR A 307 -2.61 1.86 13.12
C THR A 307 -1.34 2.69 13.01
N ALA A 308 -0.92 3.06 11.79
CA ALA A 308 0.19 3.97 11.55
C ALA A 308 -0.09 5.37 12.12
N ALA A 309 -1.30 5.91 11.93
CA ALA A 309 -1.70 7.19 12.50
C ALA A 309 -1.63 7.19 14.03
N SER A 310 -2.09 6.12 14.67
CA SER A 310 -2.01 5.97 16.13
C SER A 310 -0.56 5.79 16.62
N ALA A 311 0.27 5.03 15.90
CA ALA A 311 1.70 4.92 16.20
C ALA A 311 2.40 6.29 16.09
N ALA A 312 2.04 7.10 15.09
CA ALA A 312 2.56 8.46 14.92
C ALA A 312 2.21 9.36 16.10
N LEU A 313 0.96 9.30 16.57
CA LEU A 313 0.50 10.08 17.73
C LEU A 313 1.16 9.62 19.02
N ALA A 314 1.30 8.30 19.22
CA ALA A 314 2.02 7.74 20.36
C ALA A 314 3.47 8.23 20.36
N GLY A 315 4.17 8.10 19.24
CA GLY A 315 5.55 8.57 19.11
C GLY A 315 5.70 10.08 19.26
N TRP A 316 4.73 10.88 18.78
CA TRP A 316 4.72 12.34 19.00
C TRP A 316 4.63 12.71 20.48
N HIS A 317 3.70 12.11 21.22
CA HIS A 317 3.55 12.35 22.66
C HIS A 317 4.76 11.87 23.45
N LEU A 318 5.30 10.69 23.12
CA LEU A 318 6.51 10.14 23.74
C LEU A 318 7.74 11.00 23.46
N ALA A 319 7.89 11.54 22.26
CA ALA A 319 9.02 12.40 21.90
C ALA A 319 9.04 13.73 22.65
N HIS A 320 7.87 14.23 23.06
CA HIS A 320 7.75 15.48 23.84
C HIS A 320 7.79 15.25 25.35
N ALA A 321 7.84 13.99 25.82
CA ALA A 321 7.96 13.70 27.23
C ALA A 321 9.36 14.06 27.74
N ALA A 322 9.45 14.59 28.95
CA ALA A 322 10.73 14.95 29.58
C ALA A 322 11.55 13.71 30.05
N ASN A 323 11.02 12.50 29.86
CA ASN A 323 11.64 11.25 30.31
C ASN A 323 12.53 10.65 29.20
N GLY A 324 13.80 10.38 29.51
CA GLY A 324 14.74 9.73 28.58
C GLY A 324 14.26 8.36 28.10
N TRP A 325 13.54 7.60 28.92
CA TRP A 325 12.93 6.32 28.52
C TRP A 325 11.83 6.51 27.46
N ALA A 326 11.03 7.58 27.56
CA ALA A 326 9.98 7.87 26.59
C ALA A 326 10.56 8.31 25.25
N ILE A 327 11.65 9.08 25.25
CA ILE A 327 12.40 9.44 24.05
C ILE A 327 13.00 8.18 23.40
N ALA A 328 13.60 7.29 24.19
CA ALA A 328 14.10 6.01 23.68
C ALA A 328 12.98 5.16 23.05
N LEU A 329 11.80 5.11 23.67
CA LEU A 329 10.64 4.40 23.12
C LEU A 329 10.14 5.03 21.82
N ALA A 330 10.12 6.37 21.73
CA ALA A 330 9.78 7.08 20.49
C ALA A 330 10.76 6.72 19.35
N CYS A 331 12.07 6.67 19.62
CA CYS A 331 13.06 6.22 18.66
C CYS A 331 12.80 4.79 18.18
N LEU A 332 12.54 3.86 19.11
CA LEU A 332 12.21 2.48 18.78
C LEU A 332 10.94 2.38 17.91
N LEU A 333 9.90 3.14 18.24
CA LEU A 333 8.65 3.19 17.45
C LEU A 333 8.90 3.73 16.04
N GLY A 334 9.70 4.78 15.89
CA GLY A 334 10.09 5.30 14.57
C GLY A 334 10.83 4.26 13.73
N ILE A 335 11.77 3.54 14.34
CA ILE A 335 12.56 2.49 13.67
C ILE A 335 11.66 1.33 13.23
N THR A 336 10.79 0.81 14.11
CA THR A 336 9.92 -0.33 13.77
C THR A 336 8.87 0.05 12.71
N THR A 337 8.24 1.22 12.83
CA THR A 337 7.26 1.69 11.84
C THR A 337 7.90 1.92 10.47
N PHE A 338 9.10 2.47 10.41
CA PHE A 338 9.85 2.62 9.16
C PHE A 338 10.29 1.26 8.59
N ALA A 339 10.78 0.35 9.43
CA ALA A 339 11.16 -0.99 9.01
C ALA A 339 9.99 -1.77 8.38
N ARG A 340 8.76 -1.51 8.81
CA ARG A 340 7.54 -2.15 8.30
C ARG A 340 7.16 -1.79 6.87
N VAL A 341 7.71 -0.69 6.32
CA VAL A 341 7.44 -0.26 4.93
C VAL A 341 7.68 -1.39 3.91
N ARG A 342 8.65 -2.28 4.18
CA ARG A 342 8.99 -3.42 3.31
C ARG A 342 7.97 -4.56 3.29
N ALA A 343 7.12 -4.66 4.31
CA ALA A 343 6.14 -5.72 4.45
C ALA A 343 4.81 -5.36 3.77
N CYS A 344 4.64 -4.10 3.40
CA CYS A 344 3.42 -3.53 2.83
C CYS A 344 3.52 -3.46 1.30
N PRO A 345 2.64 -4.17 0.54
CA PRO A 345 2.66 -4.16 -0.91
C PRO A 345 1.99 -2.92 -1.53
N LEU A 346 1.10 -2.23 -0.81
CA LEU A 346 0.33 -1.10 -1.35
C LEU A 346 1.01 0.25 -1.10
N THR A 347 0.95 1.14 -2.10
CA THR A 347 1.48 2.51 -2.01
C THR A 347 0.87 3.30 -0.85
N VAL A 348 -0.44 3.14 -0.59
CA VAL A 348 -1.14 3.83 0.50
C VAL A 348 -0.58 3.42 1.87
N GLU A 349 -0.29 2.14 2.06
CA GLU A 349 0.30 1.61 3.29
C GLU A 349 1.71 2.16 3.49
N VAL A 350 2.53 2.13 2.44
CA VAL A 350 3.90 2.67 2.44
C VAL A 350 3.90 4.16 2.79
N ILE A 351 3.07 4.97 2.12
CA ILE A 351 2.95 6.40 2.41
C ILE A 351 2.56 6.60 3.87
N SER A 352 1.56 5.87 4.37
CA SER A 352 1.09 6.03 5.76
C SER A 352 2.18 5.71 6.79
N LEU A 353 2.96 4.63 6.60
CA LEU A 353 4.05 4.25 7.49
C LEU A 353 5.22 5.22 7.43
N VAL A 354 5.59 5.70 6.23
CA VAL A 354 6.63 6.72 6.07
C VAL A 354 6.20 8.02 6.73
N THR A 355 4.95 8.46 6.53
CA THR A 355 4.43 9.67 7.19
C THR A 355 4.40 9.51 8.71
N ALA A 356 4.03 8.34 9.23
CA ALA A 356 4.06 8.07 10.66
C ALA A 356 5.48 8.17 11.24
N ALA A 357 6.46 7.53 10.59
CA ALA A 357 7.86 7.62 11.00
C ALA A 357 8.39 9.07 10.95
N LEU A 358 8.04 9.84 9.91
CA LEU A 358 8.41 11.25 9.79
C LEU A 358 7.79 12.11 10.88
N VAL A 359 6.55 11.85 11.31
CA VAL A 359 5.93 12.55 12.44
C VAL A 359 6.70 12.29 13.73
N VAL A 360 7.11 11.05 13.98
CA VAL A 360 7.93 10.71 15.17
C VAL A 360 9.29 11.41 15.14
N VAL A 361 9.99 11.36 14.00
CA VAL A 361 11.28 12.05 13.82
C VAL A 361 11.11 13.56 13.99
N GLY A 362 10.06 14.14 13.40
CA GLY A 362 9.73 15.56 13.54
C GLY A 362 9.46 15.95 15.00
N GLY A 363 8.77 15.08 15.76
CA GLY A 363 8.55 15.27 17.20
C GLY A 363 9.85 15.27 18.00
N LEU A 364 10.76 14.33 17.70
CA LEU A 364 12.08 14.24 18.34
C LEU A 364 12.96 15.46 18.02
N VAL A 365 13.02 15.87 16.75
CA VAL A 365 13.77 17.07 16.33
C VAL A 365 13.19 18.33 16.99
N ARG A 366 11.86 18.44 17.06
CA ARG A 366 11.19 19.55 17.75
C ARG A 366 11.55 19.57 19.24
N HIS A 367 11.47 18.43 19.93
CA HIS A 367 11.87 18.34 21.33
C HIS A 367 13.34 18.75 21.54
N TRP A 368 14.25 18.24 20.72
CA TRP A 368 15.67 18.64 20.77
C TRP A 368 15.85 20.15 20.57
N SER A 369 15.18 20.75 19.59
CA SER A 369 15.28 22.19 19.34
C SER A 369 14.79 23.06 20.51
N LEU A 370 13.83 22.54 21.31
CA LEU A 370 13.32 23.22 22.50
C LEU A 370 14.28 23.08 23.70
N VAL A 371 14.89 21.91 23.88
CA VAL A 371 15.81 21.64 25.00
C VAL A 371 17.19 22.25 24.77
N SER A 372 17.66 22.33 23.53
CA SER A 372 18.98 22.87 23.18
C SER A 372 18.90 23.86 22.01
N PRO A 373 18.40 25.10 22.24
CA PRO A 373 18.19 26.09 21.18
C PRO A 373 19.47 26.47 20.42
N SER A 374 20.63 26.37 21.06
CA SER A 374 21.94 26.65 20.45
C SER A 374 22.39 25.61 19.42
N GLN A 375 21.77 24.42 19.40
CA GLN A 375 22.09 23.31 18.50
C GLN A 375 21.09 23.14 17.35
N TRP A 376 20.57 24.25 16.82
CA TRP A 376 19.61 24.24 15.69
C TRP A 376 20.09 23.44 14.47
N TRP A 377 21.41 23.35 14.27
CA TRP A 377 22.05 22.59 13.18
C TRP A 377 21.73 21.09 13.24
N GLY A 378 21.41 20.53 14.41
CA GLY A 378 21.06 19.12 14.57
C GLY A 378 19.80 18.73 13.77
N GLY A 379 18.77 19.57 13.82
CA GLY A 379 17.55 19.37 13.02
C GLY A 379 17.80 19.49 11.52
N VAL A 380 18.67 20.42 11.12
CA VAL A 380 19.07 20.60 9.71
C VAL A 380 19.83 19.38 9.19
N LEU A 381 20.74 18.80 9.99
CA LEU A 381 21.45 17.57 9.62
C LEU A 381 20.49 16.39 9.44
N VAL A 382 19.50 16.24 10.32
CA VAL A 382 18.47 15.19 10.17
C VAL A 382 17.67 15.38 8.88
N ALA A 383 17.23 16.61 8.59
CA ALA A 383 16.53 16.91 7.35
C ALA A 383 17.39 16.61 6.13
N LEU A 384 18.67 17.00 6.15
CA LEU A 384 19.62 16.76 5.06
C LEU A 384 19.90 15.27 4.86
N ALA A 385 19.99 14.50 5.95
CA ALA A 385 20.13 13.04 5.89
C ALA A 385 18.90 12.36 5.29
N LEU A 386 17.69 12.79 5.67
CA LEU A 386 16.44 12.28 5.10
C LEU A 386 16.31 12.63 3.61
N SER A 387 16.61 13.88 3.23
CA SER A 387 16.65 14.30 1.82
C SER A 387 17.70 13.51 1.03
N GLY A 388 18.89 13.33 1.58
CA GLY A 388 19.96 12.53 0.97
C GLY A 388 19.55 11.06 0.76
N ALA A 389 18.90 10.44 1.77
CA ALA A 389 18.37 9.09 1.64
C ALA A 389 17.28 8.99 0.56
N GLY A 390 16.39 9.98 0.48
CA GLY A 390 15.38 10.07 -0.57
C GLY A 390 15.99 10.21 -1.97
N LEU A 391 17.00 11.07 -2.13
CA LEU A 391 17.73 11.23 -3.38
C LEU A 391 18.50 9.96 -3.78
N LEU A 392 19.13 9.28 -2.83
CA LEU A 392 19.79 7.99 -3.08
C LEU A 392 18.79 6.92 -3.53
N ALA A 393 17.60 6.86 -2.93
CA ALA A 393 16.54 5.95 -3.35
C ALA A 393 16.02 6.24 -4.77
N LEU A 394 16.02 7.50 -5.20
CA LEU A 394 15.68 7.92 -6.56
C LEU A 394 16.80 7.60 -7.56
N ALA A 395 18.05 7.86 -7.19
CA ALA A 395 19.20 7.78 -8.08
C ALA A 395 19.75 6.35 -8.25
N TYR A 396 19.63 5.50 -7.23
CA TYR A 396 20.26 4.20 -7.21
C TYR A 396 19.24 3.07 -7.06
N ARG A 397 19.17 2.18 -8.06
CA ARG A 397 18.46 0.90 -7.96
C ARG A 397 19.45 -0.19 -7.56
N PRO A 398 19.55 -0.54 -6.25
CA PRO A 398 20.51 -1.52 -5.78
C PRO A 398 20.30 -2.88 -6.43
N ALA A 399 21.42 -3.55 -6.76
CA ALA A 399 21.45 -4.91 -7.26
C ALA A 399 20.71 -5.86 -6.29
N ALA A 400 20.11 -6.93 -6.83
CA ALA A 400 19.26 -7.85 -6.06
C ALA A 400 19.94 -8.36 -4.76
N HIS A 401 21.25 -8.64 -4.83
CA HIS A 401 22.02 -9.13 -3.69
C HIS A 401 22.19 -8.08 -2.57
N THR A 402 22.41 -6.82 -2.92
CA THR A 402 22.49 -5.70 -1.95
C THR A 402 21.15 -5.42 -1.30
N ARG A 403 20.04 -5.52 -2.06
CA ARG A 403 18.68 -5.39 -1.54
C ARG A 403 18.35 -6.51 -0.55
N ALA A 404 18.77 -7.73 -0.84
CA ALA A 404 18.60 -8.87 0.06
C ALA A 404 19.37 -8.69 1.38
N ARG A 405 20.65 -8.24 1.32
CA ARG A 405 21.44 -7.96 2.53
C ARG A 405 20.86 -6.81 3.36
N ALA A 406 20.46 -5.71 2.71
CA ALA A 406 19.81 -4.58 3.39
C ALA A 406 18.54 -5.04 4.10
N ARG A 407 17.72 -5.89 3.45
CA ARG A 407 16.52 -6.47 4.06
C ARG A 407 16.84 -7.26 5.32
N GLN A 408 17.86 -8.12 5.28
CA GLN A 408 18.30 -8.90 6.45
C GLN A 408 18.79 -8.02 7.61
N VAL A 409 19.52 -6.94 7.32
CA VAL A 409 19.96 -6.00 8.37
C VAL A 409 18.76 -5.33 9.02
N VAL A 410 17.82 -4.83 8.22
CA VAL A 410 16.60 -4.22 8.74
C VAL A 410 15.73 -5.26 9.47
N ASP A 411 15.76 -6.55 9.10
CA ASP A 411 15.05 -7.63 9.82
C ASP A 411 15.60 -7.78 11.24
N ARG A 412 16.93 -7.77 11.39
CA ARG A 412 17.59 -7.84 12.70
C ARG A 412 17.33 -6.59 13.53
N VAL A 413 17.46 -5.40 12.92
CA VAL A 413 17.21 -4.12 13.61
C VAL A 413 15.76 -4.06 14.09
N GLU A 414 14.80 -4.45 13.27
CA GLU A 414 13.40 -4.51 13.68
C GLU A 414 13.20 -5.48 14.84
N GLY A 415 13.75 -6.70 14.74
CA GLY A 415 13.63 -7.71 15.80
C GLY A 415 14.20 -7.22 17.14
N VAL A 416 15.39 -6.63 17.12
CA VAL A 416 16.02 -6.04 18.32
C VAL A 416 15.18 -4.88 18.85
N ALA A 417 14.68 -4.00 17.99
CA ALA A 417 13.88 -2.86 18.41
C ALA A 417 12.56 -3.29 19.07
N VAL A 418 11.87 -4.28 18.51
CA VAL A 418 10.62 -4.82 19.08
C VAL A 418 10.87 -5.47 20.45
N VAL A 419 11.96 -6.24 20.59
CA VAL A 419 12.33 -6.85 21.88
C VAL A 419 12.70 -5.78 22.91
N ALA A 420 13.42 -4.73 22.49
CA ALA A 420 13.84 -3.62 23.37
C ALA A 420 12.68 -2.71 23.81
N MET A 421 11.53 -2.68 23.10
CA MET A 421 10.37 -1.88 23.50
C MET A 421 9.84 -2.27 24.87
N VAL A 422 9.85 -3.56 25.22
CA VAL A 422 9.30 -4.06 26.49
C VAL A 422 10.06 -3.51 27.71
N PRO A 423 11.39 -3.69 27.85
CA PRO A 423 12.13 -3.14 28.98
C PRO A 423 12.12 -1.61 29.01
N VAL A 424 12.17 -0.95 27.85
CA VAL A 424 12.10 0.51 27.78
C VAL A 424 10.74 1.01 28.30
N ALA A 425 9.64 0.34 27.96
CA ALA A 425 8.32 0.68 28.45
C ALA A 425 8.17 0.52 29.97
N VAL A 426 8.77 -0.53 30.55
CA VAL A 426 8.88 -0.70 32.01
C VAL A 426 9.59 0.51 32.64
N GLY A 427 10.63 1.02 31.99
CA GLY A 427 11.32 2.24 32.41
C GLY A 427 10.49 3.52 32.30
N VAL A 428 9.58 3.62 31.32
CA VAL A 428 8.66 4.77 31.19
C VAL A 428 7.71 4.84 32.39
N PHE A 429 7.24 3.70 32.90
CA PHE A 429 6.38 3.63 34.08
C PHE A 429 7.11 3.83 35.42
N GLY A 430 8.44 4.02 35.41
CA GLY A 430 9.19 4.26 36.64
C GLY A 430 9.48 3.01 37.49
N LEU A 431 9.04 1.82 37.05
CA LEU A 431 9.16 0.57 37.80
C LEU A 431 10.62 0.23 38.21
N TYR A 432 11.61 0.60 37.41
CA TYR A 432 13.02 0.42 37.78
C TYR A 432 13.42 1.30 38.98
N GLN A 433 12.90 2.53 39.06
CA GLN A 433 13.18 3.42 40.18
C GLN A 433 12.47 2.93 41.45
N ASP A 434 11.23 2.46 41.32
CA ASP A 434 10.47 1.90 42.44
C ASP A 434 11.14 0.66 43.03
N LEU A 435 11.62 -0.24 42.17
CA LEU A 435 12.38 -1.43 42.61
C LEU A 435 13.68 -1.04 43.31
N LEU A 436 14.40 -0.02 42.82
CA LEU A 436 15.63 0.46 43.44
C LEU A 436 15.41 1.16 44.79
N GLN A 437 14.20 1.65 45.07
CA GLN A 437 13.86 2.22 46.39
C GLN A 437 13.43 1.15 47.40
N LEU A 438 13.09 -0.05 46.92
CA LEU A 438 12.60 -1.17 47.73
C LEU A 438 13.71 -2.08 48.26
N PHE A 439 14.90 -2.05 47.62
CA PHE A 439 16.11 -2.75 48.03
C PHE A 439 17.15 -1.76 48.54
#